data_AF-A0A7V1SNC0-F1
#
_entry.id   AF-A0A7V1SNC0-F1
#
_cell.length_a   1.000
_cell.length_b   1.000
_cell.length_c   1.000
_cell.angle_alpha   90.00
_cell.angle_beta   90.00
_cell.angle_gamma   90.00
#
_symmetry.space_group_name_H-M   'P 1'
#
loop_
_entity.id
_entity.type
_entity.pdbx_description
1 polymer ?
#
loop_
_entity_poly.entity_id
_entity_poly.type
_entity_poly.pdbx_seq_one_letter_code
_entity_poly.pdbx_strand_id
1 'polypeptide(L)'
;MKQFKQILLTGIWMFAFVPALFAQSGKEHKASLKPRKVKFASAPQNPAVSQQLKNFLQLVADANATFSFPKGFKEIKAPNNEDVSFDYALEMPGKDFEIWLQVRSQKENWAAYEKTLNDKAKQQANPDSLYYEIGKAQALAFAGDNEPLERVLPPSIMERYNADAGRSFMINLPDEKITKHYRYALLITLQKFHTGTIMAVCFSNQKGPEFFRNIVGASNCIKFKP
;
A
#
# COMPACT_ATOMS: atom_id res chain seq x y z
N MET A 1 27.84 -11.83 -8.18
CA MET A 1 26.48 -11.35 -7.85
C MET A 1 25.90 -12.17 -6.69
N LYS A 2 26.15 -11.79 -5.42
CA LYS A 2 25.63 -12.50 -4.23
C LYS A 2 25.49 -11.65 -2.95
N GLN A 3 25.65 -10.33 -3.00
CA GLN A 3 25.64 -9.49 -1.79
C GLN A 3 24.36 -8.70 -1.50
N PHE A 4 23.33 -8.79 -2.35
CA PHE A 4 22.08 -8.02 -2.15
C PHE A 4 21.11 -8.59 -1.10
N LYS A 5 21.39 -9.76 -0.50
CA LYS A 5 20.39 -10.50 0.28
C LYS A 5 20.33 -10.22 1.79
N GLN A 6 21.17 -9.35 2.35
CA GLN A 6 21.36 -9.32 3.82
C GLN A 6 21.04 -8.02 4.55
N ILE A 7 20.78 -6.90 3.86
CA ILE A 7 20.64 -5.60 4.55
C ILE A 7 19.18 -5.24 4.87
N LEU A 8 18.19 -5.85 4.20
CA LEU A 8 16.76 -5.52 4.41
C LEU A 8 16.05 -6.34 5.51
N LEU A 9 16.67 -7.41 6.02
CA LEU A 9 15.99 -8.46 6.79
C LEU A 9 16.06 -8.33 8.33
N THR A 10 16.80 -7.37 8.88
CA THR A 10 17.01 -7.30 10.35
C THR A 10 16.09 -6.35 11.10
N GLY A 11 15.21 -5.59 10.44
CA GLY A 11 14.49 -4.49 11.10
C GLY A 11 13.05 -4.74 11.56
N ILE A 12 12.32 -5.75 11.04
CA ILE A 12 10.83 -5.71 11.08
C ILE A 12 10.18 -7.00 11.64
N TRP A 13 10.93 -7.88 12.31
CA TRP A 13 10.40 -9.18 12.76
C TRP A 13 10.10 -9.35 14.26
N MET A 14 10.00 -8.27 15.01
CA MET A 14 9.54 -8.36 16.40
C MET A 14 8.13 -7.78 16.47
N PHE A 15 7.21 -8.50 17.12
CA PHE A 15 5.83 -8.15 17.46
C PHE A 15 4.72 -8.70 16.54
N ALA A 16 4.41 -9.99 16.70
CA ALA A 16 3.02 -10.48 16.73
C ALA A 16 2.94 -11.85 17.42
N PHE A 17 2.49 -11.89 18.67
CA PHE A 17 2.02 -13.11 19.35
C PHE A 17 0.52 -12.98 19.61
N VAL A 18 -0.31 -13.86 19.05
CA VAL A 18 -1.67 -14.15 19.54
C VAL A 18 -1.93 -15.66 19.39
N PRO A 19 -2.35 -16.39 20.45
CA PRO A 19 -2.64 -17.81 20.38
C PRO A 19 -4.06 -18.09 19.87
N ALA A 20 -4.18 -19.11 19.02
CA ALA A 20 -5.43 -19.67 18.54
C ALA A 20 -6.05 -20.63 19.57
N LEU A 21 -7.35 -20.49 19.86
CA LEU A 21 -8.15 -21.50 20.55
C LEU A 21 -9.20 -22.04 19.58
N PHE A 22 -9.04 -23.30 19.17
CA PHE A 22 -10.03 -24.08 18.44
C PHE A 22 -10.90 -24.87 19.43
N ALA A 23 -12.21 -24.72 19.34
CA ALA A 23 -13.18 -25.61 19.97
C ALA A 23 -13.72 -26.58 18.89
N GLN A 24 -13.45 -27.87 19.06
CA GLN A 24 -14.12 -28.95 18.30
C GLN A 24 -15.38 -29.38 19.04
N SER A 25 -16.54 -29.28 18.38
CA SER A 25 -17.80 -29.87 18.81
C SER A 25 -18.18 -31.03 17.87
N GLY A 26 -18.72 -32.08 18.47
CA GLY A 26 -18.86 -33.42 17.93
C GLY A 26 -19.85 -33.60 16.77
N LYS A 27 -19.63 -34.70 16.03
CA LYS A 27 -20.51 -35.20 14.99
C LYS A 27 -21.65 -35.99 15.60
N GLU A 28 -22.89 -35.69 15.21
CA GLU A 28 -23.96 -36.69 15.15
C GLU A 28 -24.66 -36.61 13.79
N HIS A 29 -24.72 -37.76 13.12
CA HIS A 29 -25.49 -37.96 11.90
C HIS A 29 -26.92 -38.35 12.27
N LYS A 30 -27.91 -37.58 11.79
CA LYS A 30 -29.27 -38.09 11.56
C LYS A 30 -29.75 -37.68 10.17
N ALA A 31 -30.07 -38.68 9.37
CA ALA A 31 -30.69 -38.55 8.06
C ALA A 31 -32.19 -38.29 8.21
N SER A 32 -32.75 -37.31 7.48
CA SER A 32 -34.15 -37.38 7.04
C SER A 32 -34.52 -36.29 6.02
N LEU A 33 -35.09 -36.76 4.90
CA LEU A 33 -36.06 -36.15 3.98
C LEU A 33 -35.73 -34.81 3.30
N LYS A 34 -35.62 -34.87 1.96
CA LYS A 34 -35.51 -33.71 1.05
C LYS A 34 -36.89 -33.09 0.77
N PRO A 35 -37.18 -31.85 1.21
CA PRO A 35 -38.21 -31.04 0.56
C PRO A 35 -37.59 -30.29 -0.63
N ARG A 36 -38.25 -30.42 -1.79
CA ARG A 36 -37.94 -29.71 -3.04
C ARG A 36 -38.12 -28.20 -2.80
N LYS A 37 -37.03 -27.48 -2.51
CA LYS A 37 -37.02 -26.02 -2.41
C LYS A 37 -37.17 -25.41 -3.82
N VAL A 38 -38.28 -24.73 -4.04
CA VAL A 38 -38.47 -23.81 -5.15
C VAL A 38 -37.40 -22.71 -5.02
N LYS A 39 -36.57 -22.55 -6.05
CA LYS A 39 -35.53 -21.50 -6.10
C LYS A 39 -36.22 -20.15 -6.31
N PHE A 40 -36.50 -19.44 -5.22
CA PHE A 40 -36.67 -18.00 -5.30
C PHE A 40 -35.29 -17.41 -5.63
N ALA A 41 -35.21 -16.64 -6.71
CA ALA A 41 -34.01 -15.91 -7.08
C ALA A 41 -33.61 -15.04 -5.89
N SER A 42 -32.46 -15.33 -5.29
CA SER A 42 -31.87 -14.49 -4.26
C SER A 42 -31.62 -13.12 -4.86
N ALA A 43 -32.10 -12.08 -4.17
CA ALA A 43 -31.74 -10.69 -4.45
C ALA A 43 -30.22 -10.56 -4.65
N PRO A 44 -29.74 -9.66 -5.53
CA PRO A 44 -28.33 -9.51 -5.80
C PRO A 44 -27.58 -9.26 -4.50
N GLN A 45 -26.74 -10.22 -4.11
CA GLN A 45 -25.86 -10.06 -2.96
C GLN A 45 -24.94 -8.88 -3.24
N ASN A 46 -24.95 -7.87 -2.38
CA ASN A 46 -23.89 -6.87 -2.34
C ASN A 46 -22.55 -7.62 -2.40
N PRO A 47 -21.64 -7.28 -3.34
CA PRO A 47 -20.38 -8.00 -3.47
C PRO A 47 -19.66 -7.95 -2.12
N ALA A 48 -19.44 -9.13 -1.53
CA ALA A 48 -18.80 -9.23 -0.23
C ALA A 48 -17.42 -8.57 -0.29
N VAL A 49 -17.18 -7.60 0.59
CA VAL A 49 -15.88 -6.92 0.72
C VAL A 49 -14.79 -7.97 0.95
N SER A 50 -13.74 -7.96 0.12
CA SER A 50 -12.63 -8.92 0.20
C SER A 50 -11.86 -8.77 1.51
N GLN A 51 -11.17 -9.84 1.94
CA GLN A 51 -10.34 -9.78 3.15
C GLN A 51 -9.15 -8.81 2.98
N GLN A 52 -8.58 -8.73 1.79
CA GLN A 52 -7.51 -7.78 1.46
C GLN A 52 -7.98 -6.34 1.67
N LEU A 53 -9.16 -5.97 1.13
CA LEU A 53 -9.73 -4.65 1.32
C LEU A 53 -10.05 -4.36 2.79
N LYS A 54 -10.58 -5.33 3.55
CA LYS A 54 -10.82 -5.15 4.99
C LYS A 54 -9.53 -4.83 5.75
N ASN A 55 -8.48 -5.61 5.53
CA ASN A 55 -7.18 -5.42 6.19
C ASN A 55 -6.57 -4.06 5.81
N PHE A 56 -6.64 -3.71 4.52
CA PHE A 56 -6.15 -2.44 4.03
C PHE A 56 -6.90 -1.24 4.64
N LEU A 57 -8.23 -1.32 4.75
CA LEU A 57 -9.03 -0.26 5.36
C LEU A 57 -8.71 -0.06 6.85
N GLN A 58 -8.30 -1.11 7.56
CA GLN A 58 -7.81 -0.98 8.93
C GLN A 58 -6.50 -0.17 8.97
N LEU A 59 -5.52 -0.51 8.12
CA LEU A 59 -4.26 0.24 8.01
C LEU A 59 -4.48 1.71 7.65
N VAL A 60 -5.41 1.97 6.73
CA VAL A 60 -5.84 3.33 6.34
C VAL A 60 -6.43 4.08 7.54
N ALA A 61 -7.28 3.44 8.34
CA ALA A 61 -7.86 4.05 9.54
C ALA A 61 -6.79 4.34 10.60
N ASP A 62 -5.87 3.42 10.83
CA ASP A 62 -4.79 3.54 11.82
C ASP A 62 -3.84 4.70 11.51
N ALA A 63 -3.58 4.92 10.20
CA ALA A 63 -2.80 6.04 9.67
C ALA A 63 -3.59 7.35 9.52
N ASN A 64 -4.82 7.43 10.08
CA ASN A 64 -5.71 8.59 9.99
C ASN A 64 -5.97 9.06 8.54
N ALA A 65 -6.08 8.12 7.62
CA ALA A 65 -6.37 8.37 6.22
C ALA A 65 -7.81 7.96 5.86
N THR A 66 -8.18 8.24 4.62
CA THR A 66 -9.42 7.80 3.99
C THR A 66 -9.10 7.14 2.67
N PHE A 67 -9.86 6.09 2.34
CA PHE A 67 -9.79 5.43 1.05
C PHE A 67 -11.18 5.43 0.40
N SER A 68 -11.24 5.85 -0.85
CA SER A 68 -12.42 5.75 -1.71
C SER A 68 -12.03 4.95 -2.94
N PHE A 69 -12.77 3.87 -3.20
CA PHE A 69 -12.50 3.00 -4.33
C PHE A 69 -12.65 3.78 -5.65
N PRO A 70 -11.59 3.91 -6.48
CA PRO A 70 -11.63 4.75 -7.66
C PRO A 70 -12.49 4.13 -8.76
N LYS A 71 -13.28 4.96 -9.45
CA LYS A 71 -14.17 4.50 -10.53
C LYS A 71 -13.36 3.89 -11.68
N GLY A 72 -13.83 2.74 -12.17
CA GLY A 72 -13.20 2.06 -13.33
C GLY A 72 -11.98 1.21 -12.96
N PHE A 73 -11.65 1.10 -11.68
CA PHE A 73 -10.65 0.14 -11.20
C PHE A 73 -11.31 -1.16 -10.76
N LYS A 74 -10.50 -2.22 -10.69
CA LYS A 74 -10.82 -3.44 -9.97
C LYS A 74 -9.69 -3.77 -9.00
N GLU A 75 -10.04 -4.42 -7.90
CA GLU A 75 -9.06 -4.97 -6.98
C GLU A 75 -8.26 -6.08 -7.66
N ILE A 76 -6.95 -6.09 -7.39
CA ILE A 76 -6.06 -7.21 -7.69
C ILE A 76 -5.34 -7.64 -6.42
N LYS A 77 -4.74 -8.83 -6.45
CA LYS A 77 -3.89 -9.29 -5.35
C LYS A 77 -2.68 -8.36 -5.22
N ALA A 78 -2.50 -7.77 -4.04
CA ALA A 78 -1.33 -6.96 -3.74
C ALA A 78 -0.07 -7.85 -3.72
N PRO A 79 1.04 -7.40 -4.34
CA PRO A 79 2.28 -8.16 -4.29
C PRO A 79 2.86 -8.12 -2.87
N ASN A 80 3.11 -9.30 -2.32
CA ASN A 80 3.68 -9.49 -1.00
C ASN A 80 4.57 -10.74 -1.00
N ASN A 81 5.89 -10.53 -1.13
CA ASN A 81 6.91 -11.57 -1.20
C ASN A 81 8.22 -11.04 -0.57
N GLU A 82 9.34 -11.77 -0.75
CA GLU A 82 10.65 -11.39 -0.19
C GLU A 82 11.22 -10.09 -0.78
N ASP A 83 10.75 -9.68 -1.96
CA ASP A 83 11.30 -8.54 -2.72
C ASP A 83 10.44 -7.26 -2.57
N VAL A 84 9.11 -7.41 -2.47
CA VAL A 84 8.17 -6.29 -2.35
C VAL A 84 7.01 -6.64 -1.41
N SER A 85 6.52 -5.64 -0.68
CA SER A 85 5.38 -5.80 0.22
C SER A 85 4.44 -4.60 0.15
N PHE A 86 3.28 -4.80 -0.46
CA PHE A 86 2.22 -3.80 -0.59
C PHE A 86 0.94 -4.29 0.06
N ASP A 87 0.17 -3.36 0.62
CA ASP A 87 -1.03 -3.67 1.40
C ASP A 87 -2.27 -3.80 0.52
N TYR A 88 -2.27 -3.10 -0.61
CA TYR A 88 -3.39 -3.08 -1.55
C TYR A 88 -2.95 -2.85 -2.97
N ALA A 89 -3.73 -3.36 -3.93
CA ALA A 89 -3.46 -3.12 -5.34
C ALA A 89 -4.73 -3.06 -6.17
N LEU A 90 -4.69 -2.22 -7.19
CA LEU A 90 -5.78 -1.94 -8.12
C LEU A 90 -5.26 -2.00 -9.56
N GLU A 91 -6.08 -2.45 -10.49
CA GLU A 91 -5.82 -2.30 -11.93
C GLU A 91 -6.99 -1.63 -12.63
N MET A 92 -6.72 -0.99 -13.77
CA MET A 92 -7.76 -0.50 -14.66
C MET A 92 -7.98 -1.54 -15.78
N PRO A 93 -9.11 -2.27 -15.80
CA PRO A 93 -9.34 -3.32 -16.79
C PRO A 93 -9.21 -2.81 -18.23
N GLY A 94 -8.50 -3.55 -19.08
CA GLY A 94 -8.29 -3.19 -20.48
C GLY A 94 -7.31 -2.03 -20.70
N LYS A 95 -6.65 -1.56 -19.64
CA LYS A 95 -5.51 -0.64 -19.74
C LYS A 95 -4.27 -1.25 -19.10
N ASP A 96 -3.12 -0.92 -19.64
CA ASP A 96 -1.80 -1.22 -19.05
C ASP A 96 -1.53 -0.24 -17.89
N PHE A 97 -2.34 -0.32 -16.83
CA PHE A 97 -2.24 0.57 -15.68
C PHE A 97 -2.65 -0.09 -14.38
N GLU A 98 -1.74 -0.04 -13.41
CA GLU A 98 -1.90 -0.59 -12.07
C GLU A 98 -1.40 0.36 -11.00
N ILE A 99 -1.93 0.23 -9.79
CA ILE A 99 -1.50 0.97 -8.62
C ILE A 99 -1.33 0.03 -7.46
N TRP A 100 -0.16 0.08 -6.84
CA TRP A 100 0.11 -0.61 -5.57
C TRP A 100 0.23 0.41 -4.46
N LEU A 101 -0.41 0.14 -3.32
CA LEU A 101 -0.51 1.06 -2.19
C LEU A 101 0.12 0.42 -0.95
N GLN A 102 0.88 1.23 -0.24
CA GLN A 102 1.38 0.92 1.09
C GLN A 102 1.01 2.07 2.04
N VAL A 103 0.53 1.74 3.24
CA VAL A 103 0.10 2.70 4.25
C VAL A 103 0.67 2.29 5.60
N ARG A 104 1.29 3.24 6.30
CA ARG A 104 1.85 3.00 7.63
C ARG A 104 1.40 4.09 8.58
N SER A 105 0.90 3.69 9.75
CA SER A 105 0.73 4.62 10.88
C SER A 105 2.10 4.89 11.51
N GLN A 106 2.33 6.13 11.94
CA GLN A 106 3.55 6.51 12.65
C GLN A 106 3.29 6.95 14.08
N LYS A 107 2.07 6.78 14.60
CA LYS A 107 1.69 7.23 15.95
C LYS A 107 2.60 6.66 17.04
N GLU A 108 2.90 5.37 16.97
CA GLU A 108 3.78 4.71 17.96
C GLU A 108 5.24 5.14 17.78
N ASN A 109 5.71 5.24 16.54
CA ASN A 109 7.06 5.73 16.23
C ASN A 109 7.26 7.15 16.75
N TRP A 110 6.27 8.02 16.56
CA TRP A 110 6.28 9.40 17.03
C TRP A 110 6.29 9.46 18.56
N ALA A 111 5.38 8.73 19.22
CA ALA A 111 5.32 8.68 20.68
C ALA A 111 6.61 8.11 21.31
N ALA A 112 7.31 7.20 20.62
CA ALA A 112 8.62 6.72 21.04
C ALA A 112 9.70 7.80 20.84
N TYR A 113 9.71 8.46 19.68
CA TYR A 113 10.64 9.54 19.37
C TYR A 113 10.57 10.68 20.40
N GLU A 114 9.36 11.14 20.74
CA GLU A 114 9.14 12.21 21.73
C GLU A 114 9.77 11.91 23.09
N LYS A 115 9.75 10.65 23.53
CA LYS A 115 10.37 10.21 24.80
C LYS A 115 11.90 10.30 24.79
N THR A 116 12.51 10.38 23.62
CA THR A 116 13.97 10.41 23.44
C THR A 116 14.54 11.78 23.09
N LEU A 117 13.68 12.78 22.82
CA LEU A 117 14.10 14.12 22.38
C LEU A 117 15.12 14.81 23.30
N ASN A 118 15.02 14.56 24.60
CA ASN A 118 15.89 15.19 25.61
C ASN A 118 17.05 14.29 26.07
N ASP A 119 17.18 13.08 25.52
CA ASP A 119 18.24 12.12 25.85
C ASP A 119 19.15 11.90 24.63
N LYS A 120 20.27 12.65 24.59
CA LYS A 120 21.26 12.57 23.49
C LYS A 120 21.84 11.16 23.30
N ALA A 121 21.85 10.33 24.35
CA ALA A 121 22.35 8.95 24.24
C ALA A 121 21.35 8.00 23.58
N LYS A 122 20.06 8.40 23.49
CA LYS A 122 18.97 7.58 22.94
C LYS A 122 18.23 8.24 21.79
N GLN A 123 18.76 9.35 21.28
CA GLN A 123 18.10 10.13 20.23
C GLN A 123 17.85 9.26 19.00
N GLN A 124 16.57 9.07 18.67
CA GLN A 124 16.15 8.32 17.49
C GLN A 124 16.08 9.24 16.26
N ALA A 125 16.08 8.64 15.07
CA ALA A 125 15.79 9.38 13.85
C ALA A 125 14.34 9.90 13.89
N ASN A 126 14.11 11.12 13.39
CA ASN A 126 12.76 11.68 13.31
C ASN A 126 11.89 10.81 12.36
N PRO A 127 10.78 10.22 12.84
CA PRO A 127 9.89 9.40 12.02
C PRO A 127 9.34 10.14 10.80
N ASP A 128 9.07 11.45 10.91
CA ASP A 128 8.49 12.27 9.85
C ASP A 128 9.45 12.49 8.67
N SER A 129 10.74 12.22 8.85
CA SER A 129 11.75 12.29 7.77
C SER A 129 11.89 10.98 7.00
N LEU A 130 11.46 9.85 7.58
CA LEU A 130 11.74 8.52 7.03
C LEU A 130 11.00 8.22 5.72
N TYR A 131 9.86 8.88 5.46
CA TYR A 131 9.08 8.66 4.23
C TYR A 131 9.90 8.88 2.96
N TYR A 132 10.84 9.83 3.00
CA TYR A 132 11.71 10.15 1.86
C TYR A 132 12.70 9.02 1.60
N GLU A 133 13.43 8.59 2.62
CA GLU A 133 14.44 7.53 2.48
C GLU A 133 13.80 6.19 2.10
N ILE A 134 12.63 5.87 2.68
CA ILE A 134 11.85 4.68 2.30
C ILE A 134 11.42 4.76 0.83
N GLY A 135 10.87 5.91 0.41
CA GLY A 135 10.45 6.12 -0.97
C GLY A 135 11.61 6.03 -1.97
N LYS A 136 12.75 6.61 -1.61
CA LYS A 136 13.98 6.57 -2.41
C LYS A 136 14.54 5.16 -2.52
N ALA A 137 14.62 4.43 -1.41
CA ALA A 137 15.06 3.04 -1.40
C ALA A 137 14.16 2.16 -2.27
N GLN A 138 12.84 2.33 -2.18
CA GLN A 138 11.89 1.62 -3.03
C GLN A 138 12.03 2.00 -4.51
N ALA A 139 12.23 3.27 -4.82
CA ALA A 139 12.44 3.74 -6.20
C ALA A 139 13.71 3.15 -6.80
N LEU A 140 14.83 3.14 -6.05
CA LEU A 140 16.09 2.53 -6.47
C LEU A 140 15.94 1.01 -6.66
N ALA A 141 15.24 0.33 -5.74
CA ALA A 141 14.97 -1.10 -5.87
C ALA A 141 14.20 -1.45 -7.15
N PHE A 142 13.25 -0.60 -7.56
CA PHE A 142 12.53 -0.77 -8.82
C PHE A 142 13.34 -0.38 -10.06
N ALA A 143 14.26 0.57 -9.95
CA ALA A 143 14.95 1.12 -11.12
C ALA A 143 16.11 0.25 -11.61
N GLY A 144 16.65 -0.63 -10.75
CA GLY A 144 17.85 -1.40 -11.05
C GLY A 144 19.04 -0.46 -11.24
N ASP A 145 19.67 -0.51 -12.40
CA ASP A 145 20.80 0.37 -12.74
C ASP A 145 20.35 1.77 -13.24
N ASN A 146 19.05 1.99 -13.43
CA ASN A 146 18.53 3.29 -13.86
C ASN A 146 18.43 4.26 -12.66
N GLU A 147 18.77 5.52 -12.86
CA GLU A 147 18.54 6.54 -11.83
C GLU A 147 17.09 7.05 -11.89
N PRO A 148 16.31 6.98 -10.79
CA PRO A 148 14.98 7.58 -10.73
C PRO A 148 15.04 9.10 -10.82
N LEU A 149 14.13 9.71 -11.58
CA LEU A 149 13.96 11.16 -11.58
C LEU A 149 13.12 11.58 -10.37
N GLU A 150 13.79 12.13 -9.35
CA GLU A 150 13.16 12.65 -8.14
C GLU A 150 12.60 14.07 -8.33
N ARG A 151 11.43 14.34 -7.71
CA ARG A 151 10.85 15.67 -7.54
C ARG A 151 10.22 15.82 -6.16
N VAL A 152 10.29 17.04 -5.61
CA VAL A 152 9.42 17.48 -4.51
C VAL A 152 8.02 17.70 -5.05
N LEU A 153 6.99 17.20 -4.35
CA LEU A 153 5.61 17.48 -4.74
C LEU A 153 5.29 18.95 -4.51
N PRO A 154 4.67 19.65 -5.48
CA PRO A 154 4.27 21.03 -5.29
C PRO A 154 3.12 21.12 -4.27
N PRO A 155 2.97 22.26 -3.55
CA PRO A 155 1.92 22.45 -2.54
C PRO A 155 0.51 22.12 -3.02
N SER A 156 0.15 22.52 -4.25
CA SER A 156 -1.17 22.23 -4.83
C SER A 156 -1.48 20.74 -4.97
N ILE A 157 -0.46 19.89 -5.10
CA ILE A 157 -0.65 18.44 -5.10
C ILE A 157 -0.73 17.91 -3.67
N MET A 158 0.10 18.39 -2.75
CA MET A 158 0.07 17.98 -1.34
C MET A 158 -1.28 18.30 -0.67
N GLU A 159 -1.87 19.47 -0.96
CA GLU A 159 -3.20 19.87 -0.50
C GLU A 159 -4.29 18.86 -0.88
N ARG A 160 -4.21 18.28 -2.09
CA ARG A 160 -5.20 17.28 -2.54
C ARG A 160 -5.18 16.01 -1.69
N TYR A 161 -4.02 15.68 -1.13
CA TYR A 161 -3.81 14.52 -0.25
C TYR A 161 -3.92 14.87 1.24
N ASN A 162 -4.13 16.13 1.59
CA ASN A 162 -3.99 16.65 2.96
C ASN A 162 -2.63 16.30 3.60
N ALA A 163 -1.57 16.20 2.78
CA ALA A 163 -0.23 15.84 3.23
C ALA A 163 0.59 17.09 3.59
N ASP A 164 1.52 16.95 4.53
CA ASP A 164 2.42 18.03 4.95
C ASP A 164 3.74 18.01 4.15
N ALA A 165 4.15 16.83 3.67
CA ALA A 165 5.30 16.68 2.78
C ALA A 165 5.09 15.55 1.78
N GLY A 166 5.82 15.60 0.66
CA GLY A 166 5.79 14.53 -0.33
C GLY A 166 6.90 14.58 -1.36
N ARG A 167 7.14 13.42 -1.98
CA ARG A 167 8.13 13.19 -3.02
C ARG A 167 7.54 12.34 -4.12
N SER A 168 8.04 12.50 -5.34
CA SER A 168 7.74 11.61 -6.45
C SER A 168 9.00 11.18 -7.16
N PHE A 169 9.00 9.95 -7.64
CA PHE A 169 10.09 9.35 -8.39
C PHE A 169 9.53 8.76 -9.68
N MET A 170 9.96 9.32 -10.81
CA MET A 170 9.66 8.74 -12.12
C MET A 170 10.76 7.73 -12.47
N ILE A 171 10.36 6.49 -12.74
CA ILE A 171 11.26 5.34 -12.85
C ILE A 171 11.12 4.75 -14.25
N ASN A 172 12.24 4.52 -14.93
CA ASN A 172 12.32 3.60 -16.06
C ASN A 172 12.59 2.21 -15.49
N LEU A 173 11.66 1.28 -15.69
CA LEU A 173 11.73 -0.04 -15.10
C LEU A 173 12.56 -0.99 -15.99
N PRO A 174 13.40 -1.85 -15.41
CA PRO A 174 13.91 -3.02 -16.10
C PRO A 174 12.74 -3.97 -16.43
N ASP A 175 12.91 -4.76 -17.48
CA ASP A 175 11.92 -5.75 -17.89
C ASP A 175 11.91 -6.93 -16.93
N GLU A 176 11.07 -6.85 -15.90
CA GLU A 176 11.03 -7.80 -14.80
C GLU A 176 9.63 -8.37 -14.58
N LYS A 177 9.58 -9.66 -14.21
CA LYS A 177 8.30 -10.33 -13.93
C LYS A 177 7.61 -9.74 -12.70
N ILE A 178 8.38 -9.27 -11.71
CA ILE A 178 7.83 -8.71 -10.47
C ILE A 178 6.97 -7.47 -10.75
N THR A 179 7.38 -6.63 -11.69
CA THR A 179 6.65 -5.45 -12.18
C THR A 179 5.76 -5.78 -13.37
N LYS A 180 5.48 -7.08 -13.63
CA LYS A 180 4.67 -7.54 -14.76
C LYS A 180 5.10 -6.96 -16.10
N HIS A 181 6.40 -6.76 -16.29
CA HIS A 181 6.98 -6.21 -17.52
C HIS A 181 6.56 -4.77 -17.85
N TYR A 182 6.05 -4.01 -16.85
CA TYR A 182 5.78 -2.59 -17.04
C TYR A 182 7.06 -1.81 -17.33
N ARG A 183 6.99 -0.84 -18.24
CA ARG A 183 8.15 -0.02 -18.65
C ARG A 183 8.42 1.19 -17.76
N TYR A 184 7.37 1.72 -17.13
CA TYR A 184 7.45 2.94 -16.34
C TYR A 184 6.71 2.79 -15.02
N ALA A 185 7.24 3.42 -13.97
CA ALA A 185 6.53 3.65 -12.73
C ALA A 185 6.60 5.12 -12.30
N LEU A 186 5.53 5.60 -11.68
CA LEU A 186 5.55 6.80 -10.86
C LEU A 186 5.31 6.38 -9.42
N LEU A 187 6.34 6.49 -8.60
CA LEU A 187 6.26 6.30 -7.16
C LEU A 187 5.99 7.65 -6.49
N ILE A 188 5.01 7.71 -5.60
CA ILE A 188 4.65 8.88 -4.81
C ILE A 188 4.72 8.49 -3.34
N THR A 189 5.47 9.24 -2.53
CA THR A 189 5.41 9.14 -1.07
C THR A 189 4.87 10.41 -0.46
N LEU A 190 3.99 10.26 0.52
CA LEU A 190 3.31 11.33 1.23
C LEU A 190 3.49 11.12 2.74
N GLN A 191 3.66 12.23 3.45
CA GLN A 191 3.81 12.30 4.89
C GLN A 191 2.73 13.23 5.46
N LYS A 192 2.07 12.78 6.53
CA LYS A 192 1.34 13.64 7.46
C LYS A 192 2.06 13.62 8.79
N PHE A 193 2.54 14.77 9.25
CA PHE A 193 3.39 14.86 10.43
C PHE A 193 2.73 14.22 11.66
N HIS A 194 3.54 13.46 12.39
CA HIS A 194 3.17 12.73 13.61
C HIS A 194 2.03 11.70 13.42
N THR A 195 1.66 11.41 12.16
CA THR A 195 0.44 10.68 11.82
C THR A 195 0.74 9.41 11.05
N GLY A 196 1.34 9.52 9.86
CA GLY A 196 1.55 8.36 9.01
C GLY A 196 2.07 8.68 7.61
N THR A 197 2.33 7.62 6.86
CA THR A 197 2.84 7.67 5.49
C THR A 197 1.92 6.92 4.52
N ILE A 198 1.87 7.42 3.29
CA ILE A 198 1.24 6.74 2.16
C ILE A 198 2.30 6.65 1.05
N MET A 199 2.51 5.46 0.52
CA MET A 199 3.27 5.22 -0.69
C MET A 199 2.35 4.62 -1.76
N ALA A 200 2.38 5.21 -2.95
CA ALA A 200 1.65 4.71 -4.11
C ALA A 200 2.62 4.53 -5.28
N VAL A 201 2.57 3.37 -5.93
CA VAL A 201 3.36 3.08 -7.14
C VAL A 201 2.40 2.84 -8.29
N CYS A 202 2.40 3.75 -9.26
CA CYS A 202 1.57 3.65 -10.45
C CYS A 202 2.41 3.12 -11.61
N PHE A 203 1.99 2.03 -12.24
CA PHE A 203 2.71 1.37 -13.33
C PHE A 203 2.04 1.63 -14.68
N SER A 204 2.84 1.69 -15.75
CA SER A 204 2.34 1.87 -17.13
C SER A 204 3.37 1.46 -18.18
N ASN A 205 2.90 1.01 -19.34
CA ASN A 205 3.72 0.82 -20.54
C ASN A 205 3.87 2.08 -21.41
N GLN A 206 3.17 3.15 -21.04
CA GLN A 206 3.17 4.43 -21.74
C GLN A 206 3.61 5.56 -20.80
N LYS A 207 4.44 6.48 -21.28
CA LYS A 207 4.87 7.70 -20.56
C LYS A 207 4.10 8.96 -21.02
N GLY A 208 3.00 8.78 -21.73
CA GLY A 208 2.23 9.85 -22.37
C GLY A 208 1.14 10.48 -21.48
N PRO A 209 0.37 11.45 -22.01
CA PRO A 209 -0.70 12.13 -21.28
C PRO A 209 -1.73 11.19 -20.64
N GLU A 210 -2.03 10.06 -21.27
CA GLU A 210 -2.95 9.05 -20.73
C GLU A 210 -2.46 8.46 -19.39
N PHE A 211 -1.15 8.29 -19.22
CA PHE A 211 -0.58 7.81 -17.96
C PHE A 211 -0.87 8.79 -16.83
N PHE A 212 -0.56 10.07 -17.05
CA PHE A 212 -0.84 11.12 -16.06
C PHE A 212 -2.34 11.30 -15.81
N ARG A 213 -3.19 11.12 -16.84
CA ARG A 213 -4.65 11.14 -16.68
C ARG A 213 -5.12 9.99 -15.78
N ASN A 214 -4.61 8.77 -15.98
CA ASN A 214 -4.95 7.62 -15.14
C ASN A 214 -4.45 7.82 -13.69
N ILE A 215 -3.24 8.35 -13.52
CA ILE A 215 -2.71 8.75 -12.21
C ILE A 215 -3.64 9.77 -11.55
N VAL A 216 -4.05 10.82 -12.25
CA VAL A 216 -4.96 11.83 -11.70
C VAL A 216 -6.30 11.20 -11.32
N GLY A 217 -6.86 10.34 -12.17
CA GLY A 217 -8.11 9.62 -11.89
C GLY A 217 -8.04 8.74 -10.64
N ALA A 218 -6.86 8.23 -10.30
CA ALA A 218 -6.65 7.43 -9.10
C ALA A 218 -6.10 8.21 -7.90
N SER A 219 -5.48 9.36 -8.11
CA SER A 219 -4.76 10.14 -7.09
C SER A 219 -5.64 10.64 -5.95
N ASN A 220 -6.96 10.64 -6.12
CA ASN A 220 -7.89 10.99 -5.04
C ASN A 220 -8.42 9.76 -4.30
N CYS A 221 -7.95 8.54 -4.62
CA CYS A 221 -8.46 7.32 -4.00
C CYS A 221 -8.01 7.17 -2.54
N ILE A 222 -6.90 7.79 -2.17
CA ILE A 222 -6.39 7.77 -0.80
C ILE A 222 -5.85 9.15 -0.42
N LYS A 223 -6.18 9.62 0.79
CA LYS A 223 -5.68 10.89 1.35
C LYS A 223 -5.77 10.89 2.86
N PHE A 224 -4.94 11.70 3.53
CA PHE A 224 -5.06 11.91 4.96
C PHE A 224 -6.37 12.63 5.31
N LYS A 225 -6.88 12.44 6.52
CA LYS A 225 -7.95 13.28 7.04
C LYS A 225 -7.40 14.70 7.31
N PRO A 226 -8.24 15.74 7.13
CA PRO A 226 -7.88 17.11 7.48
C PRO A 226 -7.47 17.24 8.95
#